data_AF-A0A1A9X1L7-F1
#
_entry.id   AF-A0A1A9X1L7-F1
#
_cell.length_a   1.000
_cell.length_b   1.000
_cell.length_c   1.000
_cell.angle_alpha   90.00
_cell.angle_beta   90.00
_cell.angle_gamma   90.00
#
_symmetry.space_group_name_H-M   'P 1'
#
loop_
_entity.id
_entity.type
_entity.pdbx_description
1 polymer ?
#
loop_
_entity_poly.entity_id
_entity_poly.type
_entity_poly.pdbx_seq_one_letter_code
_entity_poly.pdbx_strand_id
1 'polypeptide(L)'
;MLYANKPTVNHQIYMEHIQNPMTPRNAQQITFCVRLDLQSEIETHRVVYDRLDGTGRKLLGSLTSQEDAVMLQRRLDEMNQRWNNLKSKSIAIRNRLENNSEHWNALLLSLRELTEWVIRKDTELSTLGVGPVRGDAASLQKQLDDHKAFRRQLEDKRPIVESNLLSGRQYIASEPPVSDTSDTEAAHDTDSRYMSAEEQSRELTRSIRREVGKLSEQWNNLIDRSDNWKHRLDEYMTTDWYTNLSNLYVTTEVA
;
A
#
# COMPACT_ATOMS: atom_id res chain seq x y z
N MET A 1 -34.61 -23.16 40.08
CA MET A 1 -34.52 -23.02 38.61
C MET A 1 -33.86 -21.68 38.28
N LEU A 2 -32.54 -21.63 38.12
CA LEU A 2 -31.85 -20.42 37.67
C LEU A 2 -30.64 -20.81 36.81
N TYR A 3 -30.80 -20.71 35.49
CA TYR A 3 -29.68 -20.54 34.57
C TYR A 3 -29.98 -19.33 33.69
N ALA A 4 -29.63 -18.15 34.22
CA ALA A 4 -29.48 -16.94 33.41
C ALA A 4 -28.14 -17.05 32.69
N ASN A 5 -28.22 -17.18 31.37
CA ASN A 5 -27.10 -17.31 30.45
C ASN A 5 -26.32 -15.99 30.43
N LYS A 6 -25.16 -15.95 31.12
CA LYS A 6 -24.26 -14.79 31.06
C LYS A 6 -23.50 -14.84 29.72
N PRO A 7 -23.46 -13.72 28.96
CA PRO A 7 -22.66 -13.67 27.73
C PRO A 7 -21.18 -13.79 28.10
N THR A 8 -20.51 -14.73 27.44
CA THR A 8 -19.08 -15.03 27.58
C THR A 8 -18.24 -13.84 27.12
N VAL A 9 -17.24 -13.50 27.95
CA VAL A 9 -16.25 -12.42 27.81
C VAL A 9 -15.54 -12.38 26.43
N ASN A 10 -15.63 -13.47 25.66
CA ASN A 10 -15.05 -13.55 24.31
C ASN A 10 -15.71 -12.62 23.30
N HIS A 11 -17.00 -12.28 23.41
CA HIS A 11 -17.64 -11.43 22.39
C HIS A 11 -17.24 -9.94 22.50
N GLN A 12 -16.71 -9.51 23.66
CA GLN A 12 -16.21 -8.15 23.86
C GLN A 12 -14.79 -7.97 23.29
N ILE A 13 -13.97 -9.02 23.29
CA ILE A 13 -12.59 -8.99 22.77
C ILE A 13 -12.59 -8.96 21.23
N TYR A 14 -13.56 -9.61 20.58
CA TYR A 14 -13.66 -9.59 19.11
C TYR A 14 -14.13 -8.25 18.52
N MET A 15 -14.70 -7.36 19.34
CA MET A 15 -15.14 -6.03 18.88
C MET A 15 -14.11 -4.92 19.19
N GLU A 16 -13.11 -5.16 20.04
CA GLU A 16 -12.02 -4.21 20.30
C GLU A 16 -10.87 -4.30 19.28
N HIS A 17 -10.86 -5.30 18.40
CA HIS A 17 -9.84 -5.47 17.36
C HIS A 17 -10.20 -4.88 15.99
N ILE A 18 -11.33 -4.18 15.87
CA ILE A 18 -11.76 -3.54 14.62
C ILE A 18 -11.57 -2.01 14.66
N GLN A 19 -10.96 -1.47 15.73
CA GLN A 19 -10.82 -0.02 15.89
C GLN A 19 -9.45 0.42 16.39
N ASN A 20 -8.38 -0.01 15.70
CA ASN A 20 -7.10 0.69 15.78
C ASN A 20 -6.57 1.02 14.38
N PRO A 21 -6.83 2.23 13.86
CA PRO A 21 -6.22 2.66 12.62
C PRO A 21 -4.70 2.67 12.83
N MET A 22 -3.98 1.97 11.95
CA MET A 22 -2.53 2.10 11.76
C MET A 22 -2.14 3.57 11.92
N THR A 23 -1.46 3.89 13.02
CA THR A 23 -1.16 5.28 13.36
C THR A 23 -0.06 5.82 12.44
N PRO A 24 -0.06 7.13 12.11
CA PRO A 24 0.96 7.80 11.27
C PRO A 24 2.41 7.70 11.79
N ARG A 25 2.60 7.06 12.95
CA ARG A 25 3.86 6.96 13.67
C ARG A 25 4.78 5.86 13.12
N ASN A 26 4.22 4.89 12.39
CA ASN A 26 4.98 3.77 11.82
C ASN A 26 5.83 4.19 10.60
N ALA A 27 5.34 5.12 9.77
CA ALA A 27 6.12 5.71 8.67
C ALA A 27 7.21 6.69 9.17
N GLN A 28 6.95 7.33 10.30
CA GLN A 28 7.92 8.18 10.99
C GLN A 28 9.09 7.36 11.55
N GLN A 29 8.87 6.12 11.97
CA GLN A 29 9.87 5.31 12.68
C GLN A 29 10.88 4.61 11.75
N ILE A 30 10.47 4.14 10.56
CA ILE A 30 11.41 3.56 9.56
C ILE A 30 12.33 4.66 9.01
N THR A 31 11.74 5.83 8.70
CA THR A 31 12.49 7.05 8.40
C THR A 31 13.41 7.45 9.56
N PHE A 32 12.95 7.29 10.81
CA PHE A 32 13.72 7.60 12.02
C PHE A 32 14.92 6.67 12.20
N CYS A 33 14.84 5.37 11.93
CA CYS A 33 15.98 4.47 12.08
C CYS A 33 17.09 4.72 11.05
N VAL A 34 16.76 4.92 9.77
CA VAL A 34 17.78 5.27 8.77
C VAL A 34 18.30 6.72 8.99
N ARG A 35 17.46 7.60 9.54
CA ARG A 35 17.86 8.92 10.04
C ARG A 35 18.81 8.81 11.24
N LEU A 36 18.64 7.82 12.12
CA LEU A 36 19.49 7.60 13.29
C LEU A 36 20.87 7.08 12.90
N ASP A 37 21.00 6.24 11.87
CA ASP A 37 22.32 5.82 11.37
C ASP A 37 23.08 7.00 10.75
N LEU A 38 22.41 7.81 9.91
CA LEU A 38 23.01 9.02 9.34
C LEU A 38 23.27 10.11 10.38
N GLN A 39 22.41 10.25 11.39
CA GLN A 39 22.63 11.16 12.52
C GLN A 39 23.78 10.67 13.41
N SER A 40 23.88 9.37 13.66
CA SER A 40 24.97 8.77 14.44
C SER A 40 26.32 9.02 13.76
N GLU A 41 26.38 8.86 12.43
CA GLU A 41 27.58 9.13 11.63
C GLU A 41 27.92 10.63 11.54
N ILE A 42 26.91 11.51 11.53
CA ILE A 42 27.12 12.97 11.61
C ILE A 42 27.55 13.39 13.02
N GLU A 43 26.94 12.83 14.06
CA GLU A 43 27.18 13.19 15.46
C GLU A 43 28.54 12.68 15.94
N THR A 44 28.97 11.49 15.49
CA THR A 44 30.36 11.01 15.70
C THR A 44 31.39 11.97 15.10
N HIS A 45 31.08 12.59 13.97
CA HIS A 45 31.97 13.57 13.32
C HIS A 45 31.77 15.01 13.84
N ARG A 46 30.62 15.33 14.45
CA ARG A 46 30.28 16.64 15.02
C ARG A 46 31.13 16.99 16.22
N VAL A 47 31.34 16.03 17.13
CA VAL A 47 32.16 16.23 18.34
C VAL A 47 33.61 16.57 17.97
N VAL A 48 34.11 15.98 16.88
CA VAL A 48 35.44 16.29 16.35
C VAL A 48 35.45 17.67 15.70
N TYR A 49 34.42 18.03 14.92
CA TYR A 49 34.27 19.36 14.31
C TYR A 49 34.20 20.49 15.35
N ASP A 50 33.32 20.39 16.35
CA ASP A 50 33.12 21.42 17.37
C ASP A 50 34.40 21.64 18.21
N ARG A 51 35.12 20.56 18.53
CA ARG A 51 36.42 20.65 19.22
C ARG A 51 37.49 21.30 18.35
N LEU A 52 37.57 20.96 17.06
CA LEU A 52 38.60 21.49 16.17
C LEU A 52 38.36 22.95 15.80
N ASP A 53 37.10 23.33 15.55
CA ASP A 53 36.69 24.70 15.25
C ASP A 53 36.93 25.63 16.47
N GLY A 54 36.53 25.19 17.66
CA GLY A 54 36.77 25.94 18.90
C GLY A 54 38.25 26.11 19.21
N THR A 55 39.08 25.09 18.95
CA THR A 55 40.53 25.17 19.16
C THR A 55 41.22 26.00 18.09
N GLY A 56 40.80 25.87 16.82
CA GLY A 56 41.33 26.62 15.69
C GLY A 56 41.04 28.12 15.77
N ARG A 57 39.82 28.52 16.18
CA ARG A 57 39.49 29.95 16.40
C ARG A 57 40.31 30.57 17.53
N LYS A 58 40.58 29.81 18.59
CA LYS A 58 41.44 30.26 19.71
C LYS A 58 42.89 30.44 19.25
N LEU A 59 43.41 29.47 18.50
CA LEU A 59 44.76 29.53 17.93
C LEU A 59 44.91 30.73 16.99
N LEU A 60 43.94 30.95 16.09
CA LEU A 60 43.93 32.08 15.17
C LEU A 60 44.09 33.43 15.88
N GLY A 61 43.39 33.63 17.01
CA GLY A 61 43.50 34.84 17.83
C GLY A 61 44.82 35.01 18.59
N SER A 62 45.63 33.96 18.68
CA SER A 62 46.91 33.94 19.40
C SER A 62 48.14 33.96 18.47
N LEU A 63 47.94 33.78 17.16
CA LEU A 63 49.03 33.79 16.20
C LEU A 63 49.54 35.22 15.98
N THR A 64 50.85 35.38 16.07
CA THR A 64 51.56 36.64 15.77
C THR A 64 52.02 36.71 14.31
N SER A 65 52.08 35.55 13.64
CA SER A 65 52.44 35.40 12.23
C SER A 65 51.19 35.51 11.36
N GLN A 66 51.18 36.52 10.47
CA GLN A 66 50.08 36.75 9.54
C GLN A 66 49.92 35.60 8.53
N GLU A 67 51.03 34.99 8.10
CA GLU A 67 51.02 33.89 7.14
C GLU A 67 50.42 32.62 7.74
N ASP A 68 50.79 32.28 8.98
CA ASP A 68 50.24 31.14 9.71
C ASP A 68 48.75 31.34 10.01
N ALA A 69 48.34 32.57 10.33
CA ALA A 69 46.94 32.91 10.55
C ALA A 69 46.10 32.71 9.27
N VAL A 70 46.61 33.15 8.12
CA VAL A 70 45.94 32.96 6.82
C VAL A 70 45.84 31.48 6.46
N MET A 71 46.90 30.70 6.69
CA MET A 71 46.90 29.26 6.43
C MET A 71 45.90 28.51 7.31
N LEU A 72 45.83 28.85 8.61
CA LEU A 72 44.89 28.24 9.56
C LEU A 72 43.44 28.62 9.22
N GLN A 73 43.19 29.88 8.86
CA GLN A 73 41.87 30.34 8.44
C GLN A 73 41.39 29.56 7.21
N ARG A 74 42.24 29.41 6.19
CA ARG A 74 41.91 28.62 5.01
C ARG A 74 41.55 27.17 5.34
N ARG A 75 42.28 26.53 6.26
CA ARG A 75 41.97 25.16 6.71
C ARG A 75 40.64 25.07 7.45
N LEU A 76 40.33 26.07 8.28
CA LEU A 76 39.03 26.16 8.97
C LEU A 76 37.88 26.34 7.97
N ASP A 77 38.08 27.17 6.94
CA ASP A 77 37.08 27.38 5.90
C ASP A 77 36.85 26.13 5.04
N GLU A 78 37.92 25.44 4.63
CA GLU A 78 37.83 24.16 3.90
C GLU A 78 37.11 23.08 4.75
N MET A 79 37.37 23.03 6.05
CA MET A 79 36.67 22.13 6.98
C MET A 79 35.19 22.49 7.10
N ASN A 80 34.86 23.77 7.29
CA ASN A 80 33.48 24.25 7.37
C ASN A 80 32.72 23.96 6.07
N GLN A 81 33.35 24.10 4.91
CA GLN A 81 32.77 23.69 3.63
C GLN A 81 32.48 22.18 3.57
N ARG A 82 33.40 21.32 4.01
CA ARG A 82 33.18 19.87 4.08
C ARG A 82 32.03 19.50 5.01
N TRP A 83 31.94 20.17 6.15
CA TRP A 83 30.84 20.01 7.12
C TRP A 83 29.48 20.38 6.51
N ASN A 84 29.38 21.55 5.86
CA ASN A 84 28.15 21.99 5.20
C ASN A 84 27.75 21.05 4.04
N ASN A 85 28.72 20.52 3.30
CA ASN A 85 28.46 19.52 2.25
C ASN A 85 27.91 18.21 2.82
N LEU A 86 28.48 17.72 3.94
CA LEU A 86 27.99 16.52 4.62
C LEU A 86 26.54 16.72 5.10
N LYS A 87 26.27 17.85 5.77
CA LYS A 87 24.92 18.21 6.23
C LYS A 87 23.92 18.26 5.06
N SER A 88 24.31 18.86 3.93
CA SER A 88 23.46 18.95 2.74
C SER A 88 23.16 17.58 2.14
N LYS A 89 24.18 16.71 2.03
CA LYS A 89 23.99 15.32 1.57
C LYS A 89 23.06 14.53 2.49
N SER A 90 23.21 14.68 3.80
CA SER A 90 22.33 14.04 4.78
C SER A 90 20.88 14.45 4.63
N ILE A 91 20.61 15.76 4.50
CA ILE A 91 19.26 16.28 4.26
C ILE A 91 18.69 15.71 2.96
N ALA A 92 19.48 15.67 1.88
CA ALA A 92 19.04 15.12 0.61
C ALA A 92 18.68 13.63 0.71
N ILE A 93 19.49 12.82 1.40
CA ILE A 93 19.21 11.40 1.61
C ILE A 93 17.94 11.22 2.44
N ARG A 94 17.79 11.97 3.54
CA ARG A 94 16.57 11.96 4.37
C ARG A 94 15.32 12.25 3.55
N ASN A 95 15.34 13.33 2.76
CA ASN A 95 14.18 13.71 1.94
C ASN A 95 13.85 12.63 0.90
N ARG A 96 14.85 11.97 0.31
CA ARG A 96 14.63 10.86 -0.63
C ARG A 96 13.98 9.66 0.06
N LEU A 97 14.39 9.34 1.28
CA LEU A 97 13.83 8.23 2.06
C LEU A 97 12.39 8.51 2.50
N GLU A 98 12.11 9.74 2.97
CA GLU A 98 10.75 10.19 3.33
C GLU A 98 9.80 10.08 2.14
N ASN A 99 10.18 10.65 1.00
CA ASN A 99 9.37 10.57 -0.22
C ASN A 99 9.12 9.13 -0.66
N ASN A 100 10.13 8.25 -0.53
CA ASN A 100 10.00 6.84 -0.88
C ASN A 100 9.04 6.10 0.09
N SER A 101 9.14 6.37 1.39
CA SER A 101 8.24 5.80 2.39
C SER A 101 6.80 6.24 2.18
N GLU A 102 6.58 7.54 1.95
CA GLU A 102 5.25 8.10 1.67
C GLU A 102 4.63 7.46 0.41
N HIS A 103 5.44 7.24 -0.63
CA HIS A 103 5.00 6.58 -1.85
C HIS A 103 4.44 5.17 -1.60
N TRP A 104 5.14 4.31 -0.85
CA TRP A 104 4.68 2.94 -0.58
C TRP A 104 3.49 2.88 0.36
N ASN A 105 3.38 3.82 1.30
CA ASN A 105 2.20 3.95 2.15
C ASN A 105 0.97 4.39 1.35
N ALA A 106 1.14 5.35 0.42
CA ALA A 106 0.08 5.76 -0.49
C ALA A 106 -0.38 4.61 -1.38
N LEU A 107 0.56 3.79 -1.87
CA LEU A 107 0.24 2.57 -2.62
C LEU A 107 -0.58 1.58 -1.78
N LEU A 108 -0.18 1.31 -0.53
CA LEU A 108 -0.92 0.42 0.36
C LEU A 108 -2.35 0.91 0.60
N LEU A 109 -2.53 2.21 0.82
CA LEU A 109 -3.86 2.81 0.99
C LEU A 109 -4.70 2.64 -0.28
N SER A 110 -4.15 2.98 -1.44
CA SER A 110 -4.81 2.83 -2.73
C SER A 110 -5.22 1.37 -3.02
N LEU A 111 -4.36 0.39 -2.71
CA LEU A 111 -4.69 -1.04 -2.84
C LEU A 111 -5.90 -1.44 -1.97
N ARG A 112 -5.99 -0.92 -0.74
CA ARG A 112 -7.13 -1.17 0.16
C ARG A 112 -8.42 -0.53 -0.36
N GLU A 113 -8.36 0.73 -0.77
CA GLU A 113 -9.51 1.45 -1.32
C GLU A 113 -10.05 0.79 -2.60
N LEU A 114 -9.15 0.31 -3.47
CA LEU A 114 -9.51 -0.46 -4.66
C LEU A 114 -10.14 -1.80 -4.27
N THR A 115 -9.61 -2.50 -3.26
CA THR A 115 -10.18 -3.75 -2.77
C THR A 115 -11.60 -3.55 -2.26
N GLU A 116 -11.84 -2.51 -1.46
CA GLU A 116 -13.18 -2.14 -0.99
C GLU A 116 -14.12 -1.76 -2.14
N TRP A 117 -13.60 -1.06 -3.15
CA TRP A 117 -14.37 -0.74 -4.34
C TRP A 117 -14.80 -2.01 -5.10
N VAL A 118 -13.89 -2.99 -5.27
CA VAL A 118 -14.19 -4.26 -5.93
C VAL A 118 -15.24 -5.05 -5.15
N ILE A 119 -15.10 -5.14 -3.82
CA ILE A 119 -16.09 -5.82 -2.96
C ILE A 119 -17.48 -5.18 -3.10
N ARG A 120 -17.57 -3.85 -3.12
CA ARG A 120 -18.84 -3.14 -3.34
C ARG A 120 -19.43 -3.44 -4.70
N LYS A 121 -18.61 -3.48 -5.75
CA LYS A 121 -19.04 -3.81 -7.12
C LYS A 121 -19.46 -5.27 -7.25
N ASP A 122 -18.81 -6.19 -6.56
CA ASP A 122 -19.21 -7.59 -6.49
C ASP A 122 -20.57 -7.76 -5.80
N THR A 123 -20.82 -6.99 -4.74
CA THR A 123 -22.12 -6.94 -4.06
C THR A 123 -23.20 -6.37 -4.98
N GLU A 124 -22.92 -5.29 -5.69
CA GLU A 124 -23.82 -4.71 -6.71
C GLU A 124 -24.09 -5.69 -7.86
N LEU A 125 -23.07 -6.40 -8.33
CA LEU A 125 -23.24 -7.44 -9.34
C LEU A 125 -24.11 -8.59 -8.83
N SER A 126 -24.01 -8.92 -7.54
CA SER A 126 -24.88 -9.92 -6.90
C SER A 126 -26.33 -9.46 -6.87
N THR A 127 -26.62 -8.16 -6.67
CA THR A 127 -28.00 -7.66 -6.68
C THR A 127 -28.56 -7.57 -8.10
N LEU A 128 -27.73 -7.19 -9.09
CA LEU A 128 -28.14 -7.08 -10.50
C LEU A 128 -28.28 -8.46 -11.18
N GLY A 129 -27.38 -9.40 -10.88
CA GLY A 129 -27.26 -10.70 -11.57
C GLY A 129 -28.11 -11.85 -11.01
N VAL A 130 -28.78 -11.65 -9.86
CA VAL A 130 -29.65 -12.65 -9.19
C VAL A 130 -31.10 -12.60 -9.72
N GLY A 131 -31.47 -11.62 -10.54
CA GLY A 131 -32.78 -11.59 -11.18
C GLY A 131 -33.02 -12.81 -12.09
N PRO A 132 -34.23 -13.38 -12.15
CA PRO A 132 -34.58 -14.31 -13.23
C PRO A 132 -34.37 -13.58 -14.56
N VAL A 133 -33.62 -14.18 -15.48
CA VAL A 133 -33.57 -13.71 -16.88
C VAL A 133 -34.94 -13.99 -17.57
N ARG A 134 -35.84 -14.72 -16.90
CA ARG A 134 -37.26 -14.93 -17.25
C ARG A 134 -38.14 -13.70 -16.99
N GLY A 135 -37.77 -12.56 -17.58
CA GLY A 135 -38.62 -11.38 -17.67
C GLY A 135 -39.19 -11.20 -19.08
N ASP A 136 -40.14 -10.28 -19.23
CA ASP A 136 -40.54 -9.79 -20.55
C ASP A 136 -39.37 -9.09 -21.28
N ALA A 137 -39.52 -8.83 -22.59
CA ALA A 137 -38.47 -8.23 -23.42
C ALA A 137 -37.92 -6.90 -22.84
N ALA A 138 -38.77 -6.13 -22.14
CA ALA A 138 -38.36 -4.89 -21.47
C ALA A 138 -37.42 -5.15 -20.29
N SER A 139 -37.67 -6.17 -19.48
CA SER A 139 -36.80 -6.57 -18.37
C SER A 139 -35.44 -7.07 -18.86
N LEU A 140 -35.42 -7.83 -19.96
CA LEU A 140 -34.18 -8.31 -20.58
C LEU A 140 -33.34 -7.16 -21.14
N GLN A 141 -33.97 -6.21 -21.84
CA GLN A 141 -33.31 -5.02 -22.33
C GLN A 141 -32.71 -4.18 -21.20
N LYS A 142 -33.43 -4.05 -20.08
CA LYS A 142 -32.90 -3.38 -18.89
C LYS A 142 -31.66 -4.08 -18.33
N GLN A 143 -31.68 -5.41 -18.19
CA GLN A 143 -30.51 -6.15 -17.70
C GLN A 143 -29.30 -6.02 -18.64
N LEU A 144 -29.54 -5.95 -19.95
CA LEU A 144 -28.49 -5.72 -20.94
C LEU A 144 -27.86 -4.33 -20.79
N ASP A 145 -28.67 -3.30 -20.54
CA ASP A 145 -28.19 -1.93 -20.37
C ASP A 145 -27.49 -1.76 -19.01
N ASP A 146 -28.00 -2.39 -17.95
CA ASP A 146 -27.34 -2.48 -16.63
C ASP A 146 -25.96 -3.17 -16.76
N HIS A 147 -25.87 -4.29 -17.50
CA HIS A 147 -24.60 -4.96 -17.77
C HIS A 147 -23.61 -4.07 -18.52
N LYS A 148 -24.05 -3.38 -19.58
CA LYS A 148 -23.20 -2.44 -20.33
C LYS A 148 -22.71 -1.31 -19.45
N ALA A 149 -23.57 -0.75 -18.59
CA ALA A 149 -23.19 0.30 -17.65
C ALA A 149 -22.18 -0.21 -16.62
N PHE A 150 -22.40 -1.40 -16.07
CA PHE A 150 -21.49 -2.05 -15.13
C PHE A 150 -20.11 -2.29 -15.76
N ARG A 151 -20.08 -2.86 -16.98
CA ARG A 151 -18.83 -3.14 -17.69
C ARG A 151 -18.04 -1.87 -18.01
N ARG A 152 -18.69 -0.77 -18.39
CA ARG A 152 -17.99 0.52 -18.57
C ARG A 152 -17.26 0.96 -17.31
N GLN A 153 -17.91 0.84 -16.15
CA GLN A 153 -17.29 1.19 -14.88
C GLN A 153 -16.08 0.30 -14.53
N LEU A 154 -16.12 -0.98 -14.91
CA LEU A 154 -14.96 -1.87 -14.78
C LEU A 154 -13.82 -1.42 -15.70
N GLU A 155 -14.11 -1.14 -16.97
CA GLU A 155 -13.08 -0.69 -17.93
C GLU A 155 -12.45 0.65 -17.53
N ASP A 156 -13.24 1.59 -16.99
CA ASP A 156 -12.72 2.86 -16.47
C ASP A 156 -11.80 2.66 -15.26
N LYS A 157 -12.08 1.63 -14.43
CA LYS A 157 -11.30 1.34 -13.22
C LYS A 157 -10.07 0.46 -13.49
N ARG A 158 -10.10 -0.36 -14.53
CA ARG A 158 -9.05 -1.30 -14.94
C ARG A 158 -7.64 -0.70 -14.93
N PRO A 159 -7.35 0.45 -15.59
CA PRO A 159 -5.98 0.97 -15.64
C PRO A 159 -5.44 1.34 -14.24
N ILE A 160 -6.31 1.78 -13.33
CA ILE A 160 -5.93 2.12 -11.96
C ILE A 160 -5.59 0.85 -11.18
N VAL A 161 -6.41 -0.19 -11.31
CA VAL A 161 -6.18 -1.50 -10.66
C VAL A 161 -4.88 -2.12 -11.17
N GLU A 162 -4.70 -2.19 -12.49
CA GLU A 162 -3.51 -2.77 -13.12
C GLU A 162 -2.23 -2.00 -12.72
N SER A 163 -2.28 -0.67 -12.72
CA SER A 163 -1.15 0.16 -12.29
C SER A 163 -0.77 -0.11 -10.84
N ASN A 164 -1.73 -0.16 -9.91
CA ASN A 164 -1.46 -0.39 -8.49
C ASN A 164 -0.94 -1.81 -8.24
N LEU A 165 -1.49 -2.82 -8.92
CA LEU A 165 -0.99 -4.19 -8.86
C LEU A 165 0.44 -4.29 -9.41
N LEU A 166 0.76 -3.60 -10.50
CA LEU A 166 2.10 -3.56 -11.06
C LEU A 166 3.09 -2.92 -10.10
N SER A 167 2.77 -1.74 -9.55
CA SER A 167 3.61 -1.06 -8.55
C SER A 167 3.83 -1.93 -7.30
N GLY A 168 2.79 -2.62 -6.83
CA GLY A 168 2.90 -3.55 -5.70
C GLY A 168 3.80 -4.75 -6.01
N ARG A 169 3.71 -5.34 -7.21
CA ARG A 169 4.60 -6.43 -7.64
C ARG A 169 6.05 -5.98 -7.78
N GLN A 170 6.29 -4.78 -8.31
CA GLN A 170 7.64 -4.21 -8.43
C GLN A 170 8.27 -3.97 -7.06
N TYR A 171 7.52 -3.42 -6.11
CA TYR A 171 7.96 -3.26 -4.73
C TYR A 171 8.38 -4.61 -4.12
N ILE A 172 7.51 -5.62 -4.24
CA ILE A 172 7.76 -6.98 -3.75
C ILE A 172 8.99 -7.62 -4.40
N ALA A 173 9.21 -7.42 -5.70
CA ALA A 173 10.35 -7.97 -6.43
C ALA A 173 11.67 -7.27 -6.11
N SER A 174 11.62 -6.02 -5.68
CA SER A 174 12.80 -5.25 -5.25
C SER A 174 13.28 -5.64 -3.84
N GLU A 175 12.48 -6.38 -3.07
CA GLU A 175 12.85 -6.85 -1.74
C GLU A 175 13.73 -8.11 -1.83
N PRO A 176 14.87 -8.18 -1.13
CA PRO A 176 15.66 -9.40 -1.08
C PRO A 176 14.81 -10.55 -0.51
N PRO A 177 14.96 -11.78 -1.03
CA PRO A 177 14.25 -12.93 -0.49
C PRO A 177 14.60 -13.06 0.98
N VAL A 178 13.58 -13.04 1.85
CA VAL A 178 13.72 -13.34 3.28
C VAL A 178 14.38 -14.72 3.39
N SER A 179 15.67 -14.72 3.71
CA SER A 179 16.43 -15.93 4.00
C SER A 179 15.89 -16.49 5.31
N ASP A 180 15.21 -17.64 5.23
CA ASP A 180 14.94 -18.51 6.38
C ASP A 180 16.28 -19.09 6.87
N THR A 181 17.06 -18.28 7.58
CA THR A 181 18.08 -18.81 8.49
C THR A 181 17.68 -18.37 9.88
N SER A 182 17.09 -19.34 10.58
CA SER A 182 17.02 -19.37 12.03
C SER A 182 18.40 -19.11 12.65
N ASP A 183 18.35 -18.68 13.90
CA ASP A 183 19.42 -18.69 14.91
C ASP A 183 20.22 -17.38 15.05
N THR A 184 19.77 -16.51 15.96
CA THR A 184 20.37 -16.45 17.30
C THR A 184 19.42 -15.72 18.24
N GLU A 185 19.03 -16.41 19.31
CA GLU A 185 18.33 -15.83 20.46
C GLU A 185 19.14 -14.64 21.03
N ALA A 186 18.64 -13.43 20.84
CA ALA A 186 19.03 -12.29 21.67
C ALA A 186 17.85 -11.99 22.59
N ALA A 187 17.85 -12.62 23.76
CA ALA A 187 17.05 -12.20 24.88
C ALA A 187 17.38 -10.73 25.21
N HIS A 188 16.54 -9.80 24.75
CA HIS A 188 16.54 -8.42 25.20
C HIS A 188 15.20 -8.13 25.86
N ASP A 189 15.22 -8.21 27.18
CA ASP A 189 14.19 -7.73 28.08
C ASP A 189 14.02 -6.21 27.87
N THR A 190 13.02 -5.80 27.09
CA THR A 190 12.56 -4.41 27.01
C THR A 190 11.10 -4.39 26.61
N ASP A 191 10.25 -4.07 27.58
CA ASP A 191 8.89 -3.50 27.49
C ASP A 191 8.32 -3.45 26.05
N SER A 192 7.76 -4.58 25.64
CA SER A 192 7.18 -4.81 24.32
C SER A 192 5.86 -4.06 24.17
N ARG A 193 5.98 -2.78 23.77
CA ARG A 193 4.86 -2.02 23.20
C ARG A 193 5.18 -1.39 21.84
N TYR A 194 6.37 -1.64 21.29
CA TYR A 194 6.84 -1.07 20.02
C TYR A 194 7.62 -2.09 19.18
N MET A 195 7.19 -2.31 17.93
CA MET A 195 7.92 -3.10 16.94
C MET A 195 9.15 -2.31 16.45
N SER A 196 10.30 -2.97 16.31
CA SER A 196 11.53 -2.39 15.71
C SER A 196 11.29 -1.96 14.25
N ALA A 197 12.04 -0.98 13.74
CA ALA A 197 11.87 -0.44 12.38
C ALA A 197 12.08 -1.48 11.28
N GLU A 198 12.95 -2.46 11.51
CA GLU A 198 13.13 -3.60 10.60
C GLU A 198 11.82 -4.43 10.53
N GLU A 199 11.20 -4.69 11.68
CA GLU A 199 9.93 -5.41 11.75
C GLU A 199 8.78 -4.60 11.14
N GLN A 200 8.81 -3.27 11.23
CA GLN A 200 7.84 -2.40 10.56
C GLN A 200 8.00 -2.39 9.04
N SER A 201 9.24 -2.41 8.53
CA SER A 201 9.51 -2.56 7.09
C SER A 201 9.00 -3.91 6.58
N ARG A 202 9.29 -4.98 7.33
CA ARG A 202 8.79 -6.33 7.03
C ARG A 202 7.26 -6.34 7.05
N GLU A 203 6.63 -5.66 8.00
CA GLU A 203 5.17 -5.61 8.09
C GLU A 203 4.52 -4.79 6.96
N LEU A 204 5.13 -3.68 6.54
CA LEU A 204 4.68 -2.93 5.36
C LEU A 204 4.70 -3.84 4.13
N THR A 205 5.77 -4.60 3.93
CA THR A 205 5.85 -5.49 2.78
C THR A 205 4.91 -6.68 2.86
N ARG A 206 4.75 -7.30 4.04
CA ARG A 206 3.70 -8.32 4.25
C ARG A 206 2.32 -7.75 3.93
N SER A 207 2.04 -6.52 4.35
CA SER A 207 0.78 -5.84 4.09
C SER A 207 0.56 -5.56 2.60
N ILE A 208 1.54 -4.99 1.90
CA ILE A 208 1.45 -4.77 0.44
C ILE A 208 1.28 -6.09 -0.30
N ARG A 209 2.03 -7.14 0.05
CA ARG A 209 1.89 -8.47 -0.55
C ARG A 209 0.49 -9.05 -0.37
N ARG A 210 -0.07 -8.92 0.84
CA ARG A 210 -1.43 -9.37 1.15
C ARG A 210 -2.47 -8.62 0.33
N GLU A 211 -2.40 -7.29 0.29
CA GLU A 211 -3.37 -6.47 -0.43
C GLU A 211 -3.25 -6.62 -1.95
N VAL A 212 -2.04 -6.78 -2.51
CA VAL A 212 -1.84 -7.09 -3.94
C VAL A 212 -2.49 -8.42 -4.30
N GLY A 213 -2.28 -9.45 -3.48
CA GLY A 213 -2.90 -10.77 -3.69
C GLY A 213 -4.42 -10.68 -3.62
N LYS A 214 -4.94 -10.07 -2.56
CA LYS A 214 -6.37 -9.88 -2.32
C LYS A 214 -7.06 -9.08 -3.43
N LEU A 215 -6.50 -7.93 -3.81
CA LEU A 215 -7.04 -7.10 -4.88
C LEU A 215 -7.04 -7.86 -6.21
N SER A 216 -5.95 -8.57 -6.53
CA SER A 216 -5.85 -9.35 -7.77
C SER A 216 -6.91 -10.44 -7.84
N GLU A 217 -7.12 -11.18 -6.75
CA GLU A 217 -8.12 -12.24 -6.68
C GLU A 217 -9.54 -11.67 -6.79
N GLN A 218 -9.87 -10.66 -5.99
CA GLN A 218 -11.18 -10.03 -5.99
C GLN A 218 -11.51 -9.40 -7.35
N TRP A 219 -10.52 -8.74 -7.98
CA TRP A 219 -10.68 -8.15 -9.31
C TRP A 219 -10.98 -9.22 -10.36
N ASN A 220 -10.19 -10.29 -10.40
CA ASN A 220 -10.40 -11.38 -11.36
C ASN A 220 -11.77 -12.03 -11.17
N ASN A 221 -12.15 -12.33 -9.93
CA ASN A 221 -13.46 -12.90 -9.62
C ASN A 221 -14.61 -11.98 -10.08
N LEU A 222 -14.47 -10.66 -9.90
CA LEU A 222 -15.46 -9.69 -10.34
C LEU A 222 -15.58 -9.66 -11.88
N ILE A 223 -14.45 -9.71 -12.60
CA ILE A 223 -14.44 -9.80 -14.06
C ILE A 223 -15.13 -11.10 -14.52
N ASP A 224 -14.74 -12.25 -13.97
CA ASP A 224 -15.29 -13.55 -14.34
C ASP A 224 -16.81 -13.62 -14.10
N ARG A 225 -17.28 -13.08 -12.97
CA ARG A 225 -18.72 -13.01 -12.67
C ARG A 225 -19.47 -12.08 -13.63
N SER A 226 -18.88 -10.95 -13.99
CA SER A 226 -19.44 -10.03 -14.98
C SER A 226 -19.52 -10.68 -16.37
N ASP A 227 -18.54 -11.49 -16.73
CA ASP A 227 -18.48 -12.22 -17.99
C ASP A 227 -19.51 -13.36 -18.01
N ASN A 228 -19.69 -14.07 -16.89
CA ASN A 228 -20.75 -15.05 -16.74
C ASN A 228 -22.14 -14.41 -16.85
N TRP A 229 -22.35 -13.24 -16.25
CA TRP A 229 -23.60 -12.50 -16.39
C TRP A 229 -23.89 -12.16 -17.86
N LYS A 230 -22.88 -11.69 -18.61
CA LYS A 230 -23.00 -11.47 -20.05
C LYS A 230 -23.38 -12.76 -20.79
N HIS A 231 -22.68 -13.85 -20.52
CA HIS A 231 -22.92 -15.11 -21.22
C HIS A 231 -24.35 -15.61 -21.01
N ARG A 232 -24.86 -15.51 -19.78
CA ARG A 232 -26.26 -15.82 -19.47
C ARG A 232 -27.23 -14.94 -20.26
N LEU A 233 -26.98 -13.63 -20.35
CA LEU A 233 -27.82 -12.73 -21.14
C LEU A 233 -27.81 -13.09 -22.63
N ASP A 234 -26.62 -13.37 -23.18
CA ASP A 234 -26.45 -13.74 -24.58
C ASP A 234 -27.14 -15.09 -24.88
N GLU A 235 -27.07 -16.08 -23.99
CA GLU A 235 -27.73 -17.40 -24.13
C GLU A 235 -29.27 -17.26 -24.17
N TYR A 236 -29.85 -16.42 -23.32
CA TYR A 236 -31.29 -16.15 -23.33
C TYR A 236 -31.72 -15.44 -24.60
N MET A 237 -30.98 -14.41 -25.03
CA MET A 237 -31.22 -13.77 -26.33
C MET A 237 -31.18 -14.80 -27.45
N THR A 238 -30.27 -15.79 -27.37
CA THR A 238 -30.21 -16.84 -28.39
C THR A 238 -31.41 -17.79 -28.36
N THR A 239 -31.84 -18.20 -27.18
CA THR A 239 -32.93 -19.17 -27.04
C THR A 239 -34.30 -18.55 -27.37
N ASP A 240 -34.51 -17.28 -27.04
CA ASP A 240 -35.75 -16.56 -27.33
C ASP A 240 -35.96 -16.30 -28.83
N TRP A 241 -34.88 -16.13 -29.62
CA TRP A 241 -35.04 -16.02 -31.07
C TRP A 241 -35.38 -17.37 -31.70
N TYR A 242 -34.77 -18.46 -31.25
CA TYR A 242 -35.08 -19.80 -31.76
C TYR A 242 -36.51 -20.21 -31.42
N THR A 243 -36.99 -19.92 -30.20
CA THR A 243 -38.37 -20.23 -29.80
C THR A 243 -39.41 -19.36 -30.50
N ASN A 244 -39.12 -18.08 -30.75
CA ASN A 244 -40.01 -17.25 -31.57
C ASN A 244 -40.05 -17.72 -33.03
N LEU A 245 -38.91 -18.10 -33.63
CA LEU A 245 -38.88 -18.64 -34.99
C LEU A 245 -39.58 -19.99 -35.12
N SER A 246 -39.42 -20.89 -34.15
CA SER A 246 -40.11 -22.19 -34.17
C SER A 246 -41.62 -22.03 -33.99
N ASN A 247 -42.08 -21.10 -33.14
CA ASN A 247 -43.50 -20.79 -32.99
C ASN A 247 -44.09 -20.17 -34.28
N LEU A 248 -43.32 -19.36 -35.01
CA LEU A 248 -43.70 -18.82 -36.32
C LEU A 248 -43.80 -19.90 -37.40
N TYR A 249 -42.90 -20.88 -37.40
CA TYR A 249 -42.94 -22.01 -38.35
C TYR A 249 -44.11 -22.96 -38.08
N VAL A 250 -44.39 -23.26 -36.80
CA VAL A 250 -45.51 -24.12 -36.41
C VAL A 250 -46.86 -23.48 -36.77
N THR A 251 -47.01 -22.16 -36.63
CA THR A 251 -48.28 -21.48 -36.96
C THR A 251 -48.55 -21.37 -38.45
N THR A 252 -47.53 -21.39 -39.32
CA THR A 252 -47.70 -21.43 -40.77
C THR A 252 -48.05 -22.82 -41.34
N GLU A 253 -47.86 -23.89 -40.57
CA GLU A 253 -48.12 -25.27 -41.03
C GLU A 253 -49.55 -25.76 -40.68
N VAL A 254 -50.29 -25.00 -39.85
CA VAL A 254 -51.68 -25.31 -39.44
C VAL A 254 -52.73 -24.40 -40.10
N ALA A 255 -52.35 -23.62 -41.12
CA ALA A 255 -53.24 -22.75 -41.90
C ALA A 255 -53.30 -23.20 -43.37
#